data_AF-A0A228Q2F3-F1
#
_entry.id   AF-A0A228Q2F3-F1
#
_cell.length_a   1.000
_cell.length_b   1.000
_cell.length_c   1.000
_cell.angle_alpha   90.00
_cell.angle_beta   90.00
_cell.angle_gamma   90.00
#
_symmetry.space_group_name_H-M   'P 1'
#
loop_
_entity.id
_entity.type
_entity.pdbx_description
1 polymer ?
#
loop_
_entity_poly.entity_id
_entity_poly.type
_entity_poly.pdbx_seq_one_letter_code
_entity_poly.pdbx_strand_id
1 'polypeptide(L)'
;MQITLETAKAIYRQAIDPSASDSAGAAWWDEVADEVRDVVAARTIAIAAELIAWWHHDWTSVNDTPRMAATRIRNAARMTRPGA
;
A
#
# COMPACT_ATOMS: atom_id res chain seq x y z
N MET A 1 0.81 -9.78 11.22
CA MET A 1 0.02 -10.31 10.07
C MET A 1 0.96 -10.33 8.90
N GLN A 2 1.30 -11.52 8.38
CA GLN A 2 2.24 -11.63 7.28
C GLN A 2 1.44 -11.76 5.98
N ILE A 3 1.27 -10.63 5.26
CA ILE A 3 0.63 -10.62 3.95
C ILE A 3 1.63 -11.15 2.91
N THR A 4 1.16 -12.02 2.01
CA THR A 4 1.98 -12.54 0.91
C THR A 4 2.27 -11.45 -0.12
N LEU A 5 3.26 -11.66 -0.98
CA LEU A 5 3.57 -10.76 -2.09
C LEU A 5 2.33 -10.52 -2.98
N GLU A 6 1.61 -11.58 -3.33
CA GLU A 6 0.40 -11.49 -4.16
C GLU A 6 -0.73 -10.70 -3.47
N THR A 7 -0.89 -10.86 -2.15
CA THR A 7 -1.83 -10.05 -1.37
C THR A 7 -1.40 -8.59 -1.34
N ALA A 8 -0.11 -8.30 -1.17
CA ALA A 8 0.41 -6.94 -1.17
C ALA A 8 0.20 -6.25 -2.52
N LYS A 9 0.46 -6.95 -3.64
CA LYS A 9 0.15 -6.49 -5.00
C LYS A 9 -1.33 -6.17 -5.19
N ALA A 10 -2.22 -7.05 -4.74
CA ALA A 10 -3.66 -6.83 -4.83
C ALA A 10 -4.11 -5.59 -4.03
N ILE A 11 -3.58 -5.42 -2.82
CA ILE A 11 -3.85 -4.24 -1.98
C ILE A 11 -3.33 -2.97 -2.66
N TYR A 12 -2.10 -2.98 -3.18
CA TYR A 12 -1.50 -1.84 -3.86
C TYR A 12 -2.34 -1.43 -5.08
N ARG A 13 -2.73 -2.40 -5.92
CA ARG A 13 -3.58 -2.15 -7.09
C ARG A 13 -4.94 -1.58 -6.71
N GLN A 14 -5.54 -2.07 -5.63
CA GLN A 14 -6.84 -1.59 -5.16
C GLN A 14 -6.76 -0.18 -4.55
N ALA A 15 -5.69 0.13 -3.83
CA ALA A 15 -5.60 1.33 -2.99
C ALA A 15 -4.88 2.51 -3.64
N ILE A 16 -3.93 2.23 -4.53
CA ILE A 16 -2.99 3.21 -5.11
C ILE A 16 -3.14 3.26 -6.63
N ASP A 17 -2.76 2.18 -7.33
CA ASP A 17 -2.68 2.17 -8.80
C ASP A 17 -3.27 0.89 -9.40
N PRO A 18 -4.54 0.92 -9.85
CA PRO A 18 -5.19 -0.21 -10.50
C PRO A 18 -4.51 -0.68 -11.80
N SER A 19 -3.67 0.17 -12.41
CA SER A 19 -2.97 -0.14 -13.66
C SER A 19 -1.61 -0.79 -13.44
N ALA A 20 -1.14 -0.89 -12.19
CA ALA A 20 0.14 -1.49 -11.85
C ALA A 20 0.19 -2.97 -12.26
N SER A 21 1.08 -3.29 -13.20
CA SER A 21 1.22 -4.61 -13.81
C SER A 21 2.37 -5.41 -13.19
N ASP A 22 2.30 -6.74 -13.27
CA ASP A 22 3.42 -7.64 -12.93
C ASP A 22 4.62 -7.48 -13.87
N SER A 23 4.50 -6.69 -14.94
CA SER A 23 5.64 -6.27 -15.77
C SER A 23 6.58 -5.30 -15.05
N ALA A 24 6.16 -4.70 -13.92
CA ALA A 24 7.07 -3.99 -13.06
C ALA A 24 8.07 -4.99 -12.44
N GLY A 25 9.36 -4.63 -12.38
CA GLY A 25 10.43 -5.54 -12.01
C GLY A 25 10.21 -6.20 -10.64
N ALA A 26 10.63 -7.45 -10.48
CA ALA A 26 10.44 -8.20 -9.24
C ALA A 26 10.99 -7.49 -8.00
N ALA A 27 12.14 -6.81 -8.12
CA ALA A 27 12.73 -6.02 -7.04
C ALA A 27 11.83 -4.86 -6.60
N TRP A 28 11.18 -4.18 -7.55
CA TRP A 28 10.24 -3.10 -7.24
C TRP A 28 9.02 -3.63 -6.49
N TRP A 29 8.48 -4.79 -6.91
CA TRP A 29 7.36 -5.40 -6.20
C TRP A 29 7.72 -5.89 -4.79
N ASP A 30 8.97 -6.28 -4.54
CA ASP A 30 9.43 -6.69 -3.21
C ASP A 30 9.48 -5.50 -2.25
N GLU A 31 10.05 -4.37 -2.69
CA GLU A 31 10.07 -3.10 -1.94
C GLU A 31 8.64 -2.61 -1.64
N VAL A 32 7.79 -2.54 -2.67
CA VAL A 32 6.38 -2.17 -2.51
C VAL A 32 5.68 -3.10 -1.52
N ALA A 33 5.96 -4.40 -1.55
CA ALA A 33 5.32 -5.34 -0.65
C ALA A 33 5.75 -5.14 0.81
N ASP A 34 7.02 -4.82 1.07
CA ASP A 34 7.51 -4.51 2.40
C ASP A 34 6.88 -3.23 2.96
N GLU A 35 6.75 -2.20 2.15
CA GLU A 35 6.12 -0.96 2.56
C GLU A 35 4.62 -1.11 2.78
N VAL A 36 3.91 -1.89 1.95
CA VAL A 36 2.51 -2.25 2.21
C VAL A 36 2.39 -3.03 3.52
N ARG A 37 3.33 -3.94 3.83
CA ARG A 37 3.35 -4.67 5.12
C ARG A 37 3.51 -3.69 6.27
N ASP A 38 4.42 -2.73 6.17
CA ASP A 38 4.68 -1.74 7.21
C ASP A 38 3.48 -0.81 7.43
N VAL A 39 2.83 -0.35 6.36
CA VAL A 39 1.58 0.45 6.43
C VAL A 39 0.45 -0.32 7.13
N VAL A 40 0.31 -1.61 6.82
CA VAL A 40 -0.71 -2.47 7.42
C VAL A 40 -0.40 -2.74 8.90
N ALA A 41 0.87 -2.95 9.23
CA ALA A 41 1.36 -3.22 10.58
C ALA A 41 1.43 -1.95 11.47
N ALA A 42 1.50 -0.76 10.86
CA ALA A 42 1.60 0.50 11.56
C ALA A 42 0.49 0.68 12.60
N ARG A 43 0.91 1.13 13.80
CA ARG A 43 0.02 1.30 14.95
C ARG A 43 -1.04 2.36 14.71
N THR A 44 -0.71 3.43 13.99
CA THR A 44 -1.61 4.54 13.69
C THR A 44 -1.56 4.91 12.22
N ILE A 45 -2.61 5.58 11.73
CA ILE A 45 -2.63 6.14 10.36
C ILE A 45 -1.57 7.22 10.18
N ALA A 46 -1.19 7.94 11.24
CA ALA A 46 -0.12 8.93 11.16
C ALA A 46 1.22 8.28 10.81
N ILE A 47 1.60 7.23 11.55
CA ILE A 47 2.83 6.47 11.28
C ILE A 47 2.77 5.84 9.87
N ALA A 48 1.62 5.26 9.51
CA ALA A 48 1.42 4.69 8.19
C ALA A 48 1.59 5.73 7.05
N ALA A 49 1.12 6.96 7.27
CA ALA A 49 1.23 8.05 6.31
C ALA A 49 2.67 8.53 6.15
N GLU A 50 3.46 8.56 7.22
CA GLU A 50 4.89 8.90 7.16
C GLU A 50 5.68 7.87 6.35
N LEU A 51 5.35 6.58 6.49
CA LEU A 51 6.02 5.49 5.78
C LEU A 51 5.86 5.56 4.26
N ILE A 52 4.72 6.04 3.77
CA ILE A 52 4.47 6.17 2.31
C ILE A 52 4.65 7.59 1.80
N ALA A 53 4.99 8.56 2.65
CA ALA A 53 5.06 9.97 2.25
C ALA A 53 5.98 10.20 1.05
N TRP A 54 7.00 9.35 0.86
CA TRP A 54 7.96 9.44 -0.23
C TRP A 54 7.53 8.72 -1.54
N TRP A 55 6.48 7.88 -1.51
CA TRP A 55 6.00 7.15 -2.70
C TRP A 55 5.61 8.08 -3.84
N HIS A 56 5.02 9.23 -3.51
CA HIS A 56 4.79 10.30 -4.45
C HIS A 56 5.50 11.54 -3.93
N HIS A 57 6.46 12.03 -4.71
CA HIS A 57 7.23 13.24 -4.39
C HIS A 57 6.31 14.43 -4.06
N ASP A 58 5.18 14.52 -4.78
CA ASP A 58 4.12 15.47 -4.49
C ASP A 58 2.76 14.78 -4.52
N TRP A 59 2.22 14.46 -3.35
CA TRP A 59 0.90 13.84 -3.23
C TRP A 59 -0.24 14.75 -3.72
N THR A 60 -0.06 16.07 -3.65
CA THR A 60 -1.04 17.03 -4.17
C THR A 60 -1.16 16.99 -5.69
N SER A 61 -0.07 16.68 -6.41
CA SER A 61 -0.07 16.54 -7.88
C SER A 61 -0.95 15.40 -8.37
N VAL A 62 -1.18 14.39 -7.51
CA VAL A 62 -2.10 13.27 -7.76
C VAL A 62 -3.44 13.44 -7.02
N ASN A 63 -3.73 14.66 -6.54
CA ASN A 63 -4.94 15.02 -5.81
C ASN A 63 -5.24 14.10 -4.61
N ASP A 64 -4.19 13.75 -3.86
CA ASP A 64 -4.28 12.80 -2.76
C ASP A 64 -3.40 13.21 -1.58
N THR A 65 -3.43 12.44 -0.49
CA THR A 65 -2.55 12.65 0.66
C THR A 65 -2.00 11.34 1.19
N PRO A 66 -0.80 11.33 1.81
CA PRO A 66 -0.27 10.11 2.43
C PRO A 66 -1.22 9.50 3.46
N ARG A 67 -1.97 10.34 4.20
CA ARG A 67 -2.99 9.85 5.15
C ARG A 67 -4.15 9.13 4.46
N MET A 68 -4.65 9.68 3.35
CA MET A 68 -5.75 9.08 2.60
C MET A 68 -5.30 7.78 1.93
N ALA A 69 -4.14 7.77 1.29
CA ALA A 69 -3.52 6.58 0.72
C ALA A 69 -3.33 5.48 1.77
N ALA A 70 -2.71 5.80 2.91
CA ALA A 70 -2.52 4.84 4.01
C ALA A 70 -3.85 4.29 4.55
N THR A 71 -4.89 5.13 4.61
CA THR A 71 -6.24 4.69 5.00
C THR A 71 -6.83 3.71 3.98
N ARG A 72 -6.69 4.00 2.68
CA ARG A 72 -7.15 3.10 1.60
C ARG A 72 -6.42 1.76 1.63
N ILE A 73 -5.09 1.77 1.79
CA ILE A 73 -4.27 0.54 1.91
C ILE A 73 -4.77 -0.31 3.08
N ARG A 74 -4.97 0.27 4.27
CA ARG A 74 -5.44 -0.49 5.44
C ARG A 74 -6.86 -1.02 5.27
N ASN A 75 -7.74 -0.27 4.59
CA ASN A 75 -9.09 -0.72 4.29
C ASN A 75 -9.07 -1.89 3.30
N ALA A 76 -8.31 -1.78 2.22
CA ALA A 76 -8.09 -2.86 1.25
C ALA A 76 -7.53 -4.11 1.95
N ALA A 77 -6.49 -3.96 2.78
CA ALA A 77 -5.92 -5.07 3.54
C ALA A 77 -6.91 -5.77 4.48
N ARG A 78 -7.92 -5.07 5.01
CA ARG A 78 -9.02 -5.68 5.79
C ARG A 78 -9.97 -6.47 4.91
N MET A 79 -10.25 -5.99 3.70
CA MET A 79 -11.13 -6.64 2.72
C MET A 79 -10.48 -7.87 2.07
N THR A 80 -9.15 -7.87 1.91
CA THR A 80 -8.40 -8.99 1.30
C THR A 80 -8.10 -10.13 2.29
N ARG A 81 -8.48 -10.02 3.57
CA ARG A 81 -8.33 -11.14 4.52
C ARG A 81 -9.25 -12.30 4.08
N PRO A 82 -8.70 -13.50 3.82
CA PRO A 82 -9.53 -14.69 3.71
C PRO A 82 -10.02 -15.05 5.11
N GLY A 83 -11.33 -14.90 5.37
CA GLY A 83 -12.01 -15.47 6.52
C GLY A 83 -12.50 -14.47 7.56
N ALA A 84 -13.83 -14.35 7.64
CA ALA A 84 -14.51 -14.91 8.80
C ALA A 84 -14.77 -16.39 8.51
#